data_AF-A0A7V9C0H3-F1
#
_entry.id   AF-A0A7V9C0H3-F1
#
_cell.length_a   1.000
_cell.length_b   1.000
_cell.length_c   1.000
_cell.angle_alpha   90.00
_cell.angle_beta   90.00
_cell.angle_gamma   90.00
#
_symmetry.space_group_name_H-M   'P 1'
#
loop_
_entity.id
_entity.type
_entity.pdbx_description
1 polymer ?
#
loop_
_entity_poly.entity_id
_entity_poly.type
_entity_poly.pdbx_seq_one_letter_code
_entity_poly.pdbx_strand_id
1 'polypeptide(L)' 'MTCPSCGNAVPEGARFCPSCGHTLVSRPDERRVATMLFADLVGFTTFSETADPE' A
#
# COMPACT_ATOMS: atom_id res chain seq x y z
N MET A 1 14.39 -5.89 -22.87
CA MET A 1 13.84 -4.52 -23.02
C MET A 1 14.72 -3.53 -22.26
N THR A 2 14.69 -2.22 -22.57
CA THR A 2 15.47 -1.19 -21.83
C THR A 2 14.56 -0.41 -20.87
N CYS A 3 15.10 0.01 -19.72
CA CYS A 3 14.36 0.82 -18.77
C CYS A 3 14.18 2.26 -19.28
N PRO A 4 12.95 2.81 -19.34
CA PRO A 4 12.73 4.18 -19.81
C PRO A 4 13.28 5.25 -18.86
N SER A 5 13.54 4.91 -17.59
CA SER A 5 14.02 5.85 -16.57
C SER A 5 15.55 5.95 -16.50
N CYS A 6 16.28 4.86 -16.77
CA CYS A 6 17.76 4.85 -16.61
C CYS A 6 18.52 4.21 -17.79
N GLY A 7 17.83 3.64 -18.78
CA GLY A 7 18.44 3.07 -19.98
C GLY A 7 19.00 1.65 -19.83
N ASN A 8 19.14 1.11 -18.62
CA ASN A 8 19.70 -0.23 -18.42
C ASN A 8 18.82 -1.35 -18.99
N ALA A 9 19.47 -2.47 -19.36
CA ALA A 9 18.78 -3.68 -19.79
C ALA A 9 17.93 -4.27 -18.66
N VAL A 10 16.71 -4.66 -19.00
CA VAL A 10 15.75 -5.26 -18.08
C VAL A 10 15.33 -6.63 -18.62
N PRO A 11 15.33 -7.68 -17.76
CA PRO A 11 14.79 -8.99 -18.11
C PRO A 11 13.29 -8.92 -18.41
N GLU A 12 12.82 -9.81 -19.28
CA GLU A 12 11.40 -9.88 -19.63
C GLU A 12 10.54 -10.29 -18.42
N GLY A 13 9.37 -9.67 -18.27
CA GLY A 13 8.46 -9.91 -17.16
C GLY A 13 8.83 -9.24 -15.83
N ALA A 14 9.92 -8.46 -15.77
CA ALA A 14 10.29 -7.72 -14.57
C ALA A 14 9.24 -6.64 -14.24
N ARG A 15 8.76 -6.63 -12.98
CA ARG A 15 7.82 -5.60 -12.49
C ARG A 15 8.51 -4.27 -12.18
N PHE A 16 9.79 -4.31 -11.81
CA PHE A 16 10.62 -3.15 -11.47
C PHE A 16 11.98 -3.27 -12.16
N CYS A 17 12.62 -2.15 -12.44
CA CYS A 17 14.00 -2.13 -12.93
C CYS A 17 14.97 -2.54 -11.80
N PRO A 18 15.82 -3.57 -11.99
CA PRO A 18 16.77 -4.01 -10.97
C PRO A 18 17.90 -3.00 -10.70
N SER A 19 18.10 -2.03 -11.58
CA SER A 19 19.16 -1.02 -11.41
C SER A 19 18.70 0.27 -10.72
N CYS A 20 17.47 0.74 -10.97
CA CYS A 20 17.00 2.03 -10.46
C CYS A 20 15.67 1.97 -9.69
N GLY A 21 14.99 0.82 -9.66
CA GLY A 21 13.71 0.65 -8.96
C GLY A 21 12.48 1.20 -9.69
N HIS A 22 12.61 1.79 -10.89
CA HIS A 22 11.46 2.28 -11.66
C HIS A 22 10.45 1.15 -11.93
N THR A 23 9.16 1.40 -11.69
CA THR A 23 8.08 0.44 -12.00
C THR A 23 7.93 0.32 -13.50
N LEU A 24 8.01 -0.89 -14.03
CA LEU A 24 7.86 -1.16 -15.47
C LEU A 24 6.44 -1.61 -15.81
N VAL A 25 5.67 -1.94 -14.78
CA VAL A 25 4.25 -2.20 -14.87
C VAL A 25 3.51 -0.97 -14.35
N SER A 26 2.67 -0.38 -15.21
CA SER A 26 1.65 0.54 -14.75
C SER A 26 0.51 -0.32 -14.21
N ARG A 27 0.31 -0.30 -12.89
CA ARG A 27 -0.97 -0.73 -12.33
C ARG A 27 -1.96 0.41 -12.60
N PRO A 28 -3.15 0.14 -13.14
CA PRO A 28 -4.19 1.15 -13.18
C PRO A 28 -4.40 1.68 -11.77
N ASP A 29 -4.51 3.00 -11.64
CA ASP A 29 -4.75 3.68 -10.36
C ASP A 29 -6.05 3.12 -9.76
N GLU A 30 -5.94 2.22 -8.79
CA GLU A 30 -7.06 1.61 -8.10
C GLU A 30 -7.59 2.57 -7.03
N ARG A 31 -8.10 3.73 -7.48
CA ARG A 31 -8.94 4.58 -6.65
C ARG A 31 -10.26 3.88 -6.39
N ARG A 32 -10.30 3.10 -5.32
CA ARG A 32 -11.51 2.44 -4.83
C ARG A 32 -12.24 3.40 -3.89
N VAL A 33 -13.52 3.65 -4.16
CA VAL A 33 -14.38 4.41 -3.24
C VAL A 33 -14.59 3.57 -1.99
N ALA A 34 -14.14 4.07 -0.84
CA ALA A 34 -14.35 3.42 0.46
C ALA A 34 -15.38 4.21 1.27
N THR A 35 -16.27 3.50 1.96
CA THR A 35 -17.19 4.09 2.95
C THR A 35 -16.52 4.03 4.31
N MET A 36 -16.32 5.18 4.95
CA MET A 36 -15.81 5.26 6.32
C MET A 36 -16.97 5.57 7.28
N LEU A 37 -17.14 4.72 8.29
CA LEU A 37 -18.04 4.98 9.41
C LEU A 37 -17.21 5.60 10.54
N PHE A 38 -17.58 6.81 10.96
CA PHE A 38 -17.07 7.41 12.17
C PHE A 38 -18.02 7.06 13.31
N ALA A 39 -17.53 6.32 14.29
CA ALA A 39 -18.23 6.07 15.55
C ALA A 39 -17.41 6.71 16.67
N ASP A 40 -18.05 7.59 17.44
CA ASP A 40 -17.48 8.10 18.69
C ASP A 40 -17.70 7.05 19.77
N LEU A 41 -16.62 6.42 20.22
CA LEU A 41 -16.67 5.47 21.34
C LEU A 41 -16.54 6.25 22.64
N VAL A 42 -17.60 6.97 23.03
CA VAL A 42 -17.68 7.60 24.35
C VAL A 42 -17.60 6.50 25.41
N GLY A 43 -16.61 6.60 26.30
CA GLY A 43 -16.41 5.63 27.39
C GLY A 43 -15.53 4.42 27.04
N PHE A 44 -14.86 4.41 25.87
CA PHE A 44 -13.94 3.32 25.51
C PHE A 44 -12.79 3.17 26.51
N THR A 45 -12.26 4.27 27.06
CA THR A 45 -11.16 4.23 28.03
C THR A 45 -11.54 3.46 29.29
N THR A 46 -12.71 3.74 29.87
CA THR A 46 -13.24 3.00 31.02
C THR A 46 -13.56 1.54 30.68
N PHE A 47 -14.03 1.26 29.47
CA PHE A 47 -14.28 -0.12 29.03
C PHE A 47 -12.96 -0.92 28.90
N SER A 48 -11.93 -0.34 28.29
CA SER A 48 -10.62 -0.97 28.11
C SER A 48 -9.90 -1.23 29.43
N GLU A 49 -10.07 -0.37 30.43
CA GLU A 49 -9.51 -0.58 31.78
C GLU A 49 -10.11 -1.79 32.50
N THR A 50 -11.38 -2.10 32.26
CA THR A 50 -12.05 -3.28 32.86
C THR A 50 -11.88 -4.57 32.06
N ALA A 51 -11.45 -4.47 30.81
CA ALA A 51 -11.25 -5.60 29.91
C ALA A 51 -9.79 -6.10 29.97
N ASP A 52 -9.20 -6.12 31.17
CA ASP A 52 -7.87 -6.68 31.39
C ASP A 52 -7.90 -8.18 31.04
N PRO A 53 -7.06 -8.65 30.10
CA PRO A 53 -7.04 -10.05 29.69
C PRO A 53 -6.24 -10.87 30.70
N GLU A 54 -6.93 -11.39 31.71
CA GLU A 54 -6.45 -12.50 32.53
C GLU A 54 -6.92 -13.85 31.95
#